data_AF-A0A5C5CF35-F1
#
_entry.id   AF-A0A5C5CF35-F1
#
_cell.length_a   1.000
_cell.length_b   1.000
_cell.length_c   1.000
_cell.angle_alpha   90.00
_cell.angle_beta   90.00
_cell.angle_gamma   90.00
#
_symmetry.space_group_name_H-M   'P 1'
#
loop_
_entity.id
_entity.type
_entity.pdbx_description
1 polymer ?
#
loop_
_entity_poly.entity_id
_entity_poly.type
_entity_poly.pdbx_seq_one_letter_code
_entity_poly.pdbx_strand_id
1 'polypeptide(L)'
;MTVQCQSAPNGRATVVDFTSTSSVTNVPSWLLEFYSKVQKQAESWSYQRRVRRSRRVLESLPEHILHDIGWPNVDDRLPGIAKNTAAFKRGQ
;
A
#
# COMPACT_ATOMS: atom_id res chain seq x y z
N MET A 1 2.01 18.01 21.38
CA MET A 1 2.70 19.19 21.94
C MET A 1 2.23 19.35 23.37
N THR A 2 3.09 19.10 24.34
CA THR A 2 2.76 19.29 25.77
C THR A 2 3.74 20.32 26.31
N VAL A 3 3.22 21.53 26.59
CA VAL A 3 4.01 22.63 27.14
C VAL A 3 3.97 22.48 28.67
N GLN A 4 5.12 22.17 29.28
CA GLN A 4 5.24 22.26 30.74
C GLN A 4 5.69 23.67 31.11
N CYS A 5 4.84 24.38 31.85
CA CYS A 5 5.14 25.71 32.37
C CYS A 5 5.68 25.57 33.80
N GLN A 6 6.99 25.74 33.98
CA GLN A 6 7.57 25.99 35.31
C GLN A 6 7.77 27.49 35.49
N SER A 7 7.24 28.03 36.59
CA SER A 7 7.39 29.43 36.96
C SER A 7 8.66 29.58 37.80
N ALA A 8 9.67 30.28 37.26
CA ALA A 8 10.83 30.68 38.03
C ALA A 8 10.48 31.88 38.92
N PRO A 9 10.99 31.97 40.17
CA PRO A 9 10.55 32.91 41.19
C PRO A 9 10.85 34.39 40.90
N ASN A 10 11.58 34.69 39.83
CA ASN A 10 12.08 36.04 39.52
C ASN A 10 11.50 36.58 38.22
N GLY A 11 10.17 36.51 38.03
CA GLY A 11 9.37 37.34 37.11
C GLY A 11 9.75 37.41 35.62
N ARG A 12 10.80 36.70 35.17
CA ARG A 12 11.33 36.75 33.82
C ARG A 12 11.14 35.36 33.22
N ALA A 13 10.11 35.25 32.38
CA ALA A 13 9.88 34.05 31.60
C ALA A 13 10.97 33.94 30.52
N THR A 14 11.99 33.13 30.76
CA THR A 14 12.87 32.65 29.69
C THR A 14 12.14 31.53 28.97
N VAL A 15 11.70 31.79 27.75
CA VAL A 15 11.25 30.73 26.84
C VAL A 15 12.48 29.88 26.53
N VAL A 16 12.55 28.70 27.14
CA VAL A 16 13.58 27.73 26.82
C VAL A 16 13.06 26.94 25.64
N ASP A 17 13.44 27.35 24.43
CA ASP A 17 13.16 26.58 23.23
C ASP A 17 13.96 25.28 23.32
N PHE A 18 13.27 24.20 23.71
CA PHE A 18 13.79 22.86 23.50
C PHE A 18 13.79 22.61 22.00
N THR A 19 14.86 23.01 21.33
CA THR A 19 15.19 22.44 20.03
C THR A 19 15.41 20.96 20.29
N SER A 20 14.40 20.14 19.99
CA SER A 20 14.59 18.71 19.80
C SER A 20 15.61 18.58 18.69
N THR A 21 16.88 18.52 19.06
CA THR A 21 17.93 17.98 18.22
C THR A 21 17.54 16.52 18.08
N SER A 22 16.75 16.23 17.04
CA SER A 22 16.60 14.87 16.55
C SER A 22 17.99 14.46 16.10
N SER A 23 18.79 13.95 17.02
CA SER A 23 20.00 13.22 16.68
C SER A 23 19.53 12.10 15.79
N VAL A 24 19.74 12.26 14.48
CA VAL A 24 19.62 11.16 13.53
C VAL A 24 20.71 10.20 13.99
N THR A 25 20.31 9.25 14.84
CA THR A 25 21.14 8.12 15.23
C THR A 25 21.62 7.53 13.93
N ASN A 26 22.93 7.39 13.79
CA ASN A 26 23.64 6.86 12.63
C ASN A 26 22.95 5.56 12.16
N VAL A 27 21.93 5.69 11.29
CA VAL A 27 21.11 4.54 10.88
C VAL A 27 22.01 3.77 9.94
N PRO A 28 22.31 2.50 10.25
CA PRO A 28 23.16 1.71 9.38
C PRO A 28 22.59 1.73 7.95
N SER A 29 23.43 2.03 6.96
CA SER A 29 23.02 2.18 5.56
C SER A 29 22.28 0.94 5.03
N TRP A 30 22.67 -0.25 5.49
CA TRP A 30 22.02 -1.52 5.15
C TRP A 30 20.53 -1.56 5.54
N LEU A 31 20.15 -0.86 6.62
CA LEU A 31 18.78 -0.86 7.14
C LEU A 31 17.88 0.05 6.30
N LEU A 32 18.41 1.18 5.83
CA LEU A 32 17.73 2.05 4.86
C LEU A 32 17.54 1.33 3.52
N GLU A 33 18.56 0.61 3.05
CA GLU A 33 18.46 -0.20 1.84
C GLU A 33 17.44 -1.32 1.99
N PHE A 34 17.41 -2.02 3.14
CA PHE A 34 16.42 -3.03 3.44
C PHE A 34 15.00 -2.46 3.46
N TYR A 35 14.79 -1.33 4.13
CA TYR A 35 13.49 -0.66 4.16
C TYR A 35 13.02 -0.28 2.75
N SER A 36 13.92 0.23 1.92
CA SER A 36 13.59 0.56 0.52
C SER A 36 13.14 -0.67 -0.29
N LYS A 37 13.75 -1.85 -0.05
CA LYS A 37 13.37 -3.11 -0.71
C LYS A 37 12.02 -3.60 -0.21
N VAL A 38 11.81 -3.61 1.10
CA VAL A 38 10.53 -4.02 1.71
C VAL A 38 9.40 -3.09 1.30
N GLN A 39 9.64 -1.78 1.23
CA GLN A 39 8.66 -0.80 0.79
C GLN A 39 8.21 -1.08 -0.65
N LYS A 40 9.15 -1.27 -1.59
CA LYS A 40 8.82 -1.65 -2.98
C LYS A 40 8.02 -2.95 -3.05
N GLN A 41 8.35 -3.92 -2.21
CA GLN A 41 7.64 -5.18 -2.16
C GLN A 41 6.23 -5.03 -1.55
N ALA A 42 6.06 -4.21 -0.52
CA ALA A 42 4.78 -3.91 0.08
C ALA A 42 3.86 -3.16 -0.90
N GLU A 43 4.41 -2.18 -1.64
CA GLU A 43 3.70 -1.44 -2.68
C GLU A 43 3.19 -2.39 -3.77
N SER A 44 4.07 -3.24 -4.32
CA SER A 44 3.68 -4.23 -5.33
C SER A 44 2.64 -5.24 -4.81
N TRP A 45 2.78 -5.70 -3.56
CA TRP A 45 1.80 -6.58 -2.94
C TRP A 45 0.44 -5.90 -2.74
N SER A 46 0.44 -4.63 -2.32
CA SER A 46 -0.78 -3.85 -2.15
C SER A 46 -1.51 -3.64 -3.48
N TYR A 47 -0.76 -3.38 -4.56
CA TYR A 47 -1.29 -3.27 -5.91
C TYR A 47 -1.92 -4.60 -6.35
N GLN A 48 -1.18 -5.70 -6.23
CA GLN A 48 -1.71 -7.03 -6.55
C GLN A 48 -2.97 -7.38 -5.75
N ARG A 49 -3.01 -7.00 -4.46
CA ARG A 49 -4.19 -7.20 -3.61
C ARG A 49 -5.40 -6.42 -4.11
N ARG A 50 -5.21 -5.16 -4.53
CA ARG A 50 -6.28 -4.35 -5.14
C ARG A 50 -6.79 -4.97 -6.44
N VAL A 51 -5.88 -5.38 -7.32
CA VAL A 51 -6.21 -6.07 -8.59
C VAL A 51 -6.98 -7.36 -8.34
N ARG A 52 -6.58 -8.18 -7.36
CA ARG A 52 -7.32 -9.40 -7.00
C ARG A 52 -8.72 -9.10 -6.47
N ARG A 53 -8.88 -8.02 -5.69
CA ARG A 53 -10.19 -7.61 -5.17
C ARG A 53 -11.09 -7.10 -6.29
N SER A 54 -10.58 -6.24 -7.18
CA SER A 54 -11.35 -5.73 -8.32
C SER A 54 -11.74 -6.86 -9.27
N ARG A 55 -10.83 -7.81 -9.56
CA ARG A 55 -11.11 -8.97 -10.41
C ARG A 55 -12.30 -9.80 -9.91
N ARG A 56 -12.38 -10.07 -8.60
CA ARG A 56 -13.54 -10.79 -8.03
C ARG A 56 -14.86 -10.04 -8.20
N VAL A 57 -14.83 -8.71 -8.11
CA VAL A 57 -16.00 -7.87 -8.35
C VAL A 57 -16.39 -7.93 -9.82
N LEU A 58 -15.43 -7.81 -10.73
CA LEU A 58 -15.66 -7.92 -12.18
C LEU A 58 -16.24 -9.29 -12.54
N GLU A 59 -15.72 -10.38 -11.98
CA GLU A 59 -16.24 -11.75 -12.18
C GLU A 59 -17.68 -11.92 -11.66
N SER A 60 -18.13 -11.08 -10.73
CA SER A 60 -19.51 -11.08 -10.23
C SER A 60 -20.47 -10.15 -11.00
N LEU A 61 -19.95 -9.35 -11.93
CA LEU A 61 -20.79 -8.45 -12.72
C LEU A 61 -21.63 -9.23 -13.73
N PRO A 62 -22.80 -8.70 -14.11
CA PRO A 62 -23.59 -9.22 -15.21
C PRO A 62 -22.84 -9.22 -16.54
N GLU A 63 -23.11 -10.21 -17.38
CA GLU A 63 -22.44 -10.40 -18.69
C GLU A 63 -22.52 -9.18 -19.61
N HIS A 64 -23.67 -8.48 -19.63
CA HIS A 64 -23.84 -7.29 -20.47
C HIS A 64 -22.89 -6.16 -20.09
N ILE A 65 -22.67 -5.93 -18.79
CA ILE A 65 -21.72 -4.92 -18.32
C ILE A 65 -20.30 -5.34 -18.65
N LEU A 66 -19.98 -6.63 -18.49
CA LEU A 66 -18.66 -7.16 -18.82
C LEU A 66 -18.34 -7.02 -20.31
N HIS A 67 -19.32 -7.28 -21.17
CA HIS A 67 -19.20 -7.10 -22.61
C HIS A 67 -19.03 -5.63 -23.00
N ASP A 68 -19.78 -4.72 -22.39
CA ASP A 68 -19.70 -3.27 -22.67
C ASP A 68 -18.32 -2.68 -22.33
N ILE A 69 -17.68 -3.18 -21.28
CA ILE A 69 -16.32 -2.75 -20.89
C ILE A 69 -15.21 -3.56 -21.57
N GLY A 70 -15.55 -4.54 -22.43
CA GLY A 70 -14.58 -5.39 -23.12
C GLY A 70 -13.82 -6.34 -22.19
N TRP A 71 -14.43 -6.77 -21.09
CA TRP A 71 -13.84 -7.70 -20.12
C TRP A 71 -14.28 -9.16 -20.38
N PRO A 72 -13.39 -10.15 -20.27
CA PRO A 72 -11.94 -10.02 -20.09
C PRO A 72 -11.27 -9.52 -21.38
N ASN A 73 -10.15 -8.79 -21.23
CA ASN A 73 -9.42 -8.27 -22.38
C ASN A 73 -9.00 -9.46 -23.28
N VAL A 74 -9.02 -9.27 -24.60
CA VAL A 74 -8.73 -10.34 -25.57
C VAL A 74 -7.31 -10.90 -25.37
N ASP A 75 -6.37 -10.07 -24.91
CA ASP A 75 -4.99 -10.47 -24.59
C ASP A 75 -4.88 -11.34 -23.32
N ASP A 76 -5.85 -11.25 -22.40
CA ASP A 76 -5.88 -12.10 -21.20
C ASP A 76 -6.21 -13.57 -21.54
N ARG A 77 -6.71 -13.84 -22.76
CA ARG A 77 -7.03 -15.19 -23.23
C ARG A 77 -5.82 -15.95 -23.79
N LEU A 78 -4.62 -15.37 -23.75
CA LEU A 78 -3.42 -16.04 -24.26
C LEU A 78 -3.14 -17.35 -23.48
N PRO A 79 -2.87 -18.46 -24.19
CA PRO A 79 -2.85 -19.81 -23.63
C PRO A 79 -1.67 -20.12 -22.68
N GLY A 80 -0.92 -19.11 -22.20
CA GLY A 80 0.27 -19.29 -21.35
C GLY A 80 0.11 -18.86 -19.88
N ILE A 81 -0.95 -18.13 -19.51
CA ILE A 81 -1.09 -17.60 -18.13
C ILE A 81 -2.05 -18.49 -17.36
N ALA A 82 -1.47 -19.48 -16.68
CA ALA A 82 -2.04 -20.37 -15.65
C ALA A 82 -3.58 -20.32 -15.50
N LYS A 83 -4.25 -21.22 -16.21
CA LYS A 83 -5.63 -21.66 -15.94
C LYS A 83 -5.71 -22.32 -14.57
N ASN A 84 -5.76 -21.52 -13.50
CA ASN A 84 -6.27 -21.95 -12.19
C ASN A 84 -7.77 -21.64 -12.05
N THR A 85 -8.52 -21.81 -13.13
CA THR A 85 -9.99 -21.78 -13.12
C THR A 85 -10.50 -23.05 -13.77
N ALA A 86 -10.11 -24.17 -13.17
CA ALA A 86 -10.79 -25.45 -13.37
C ALA A 86 -12.15 -25.38 -12.67
N ALA A 87 -13.17 -24.86 -13.36
CA ALA A 87 -14.58 -25.21 -13.16
C ALA A 87 -15.47 -24.37 -14.08
N PHE A 88 -15.56 -24.72 -15.36
CA PHE A 88 -16.86 -24.67 -16.06
C PHE A 88 -16.81 -25.58 -17.30
N LYS A 89 -16.72 -26.88 -17.03
CA LYS A 89 -17.20 -27.93 -17.94
C LYS A 89 -18.61 -28.28 -17.49
N ARG A 90 -19.62 -27.86 -18.26
CA ARG A 90 -21.00 -28.41 -18.42
C ARG A 90 -21.91 -27.25 -18.85
N GLY A 91 -22.63 -27.29 -19.95
CA GLY A 91 -22.80 -28.33 -20.95
C GLY A 91 -23.76 -27.83 -22.04
N GLN A 92 -23.83 -28.66 -23.08
CA GLN A 92 -24.66 -28.59 -24.29
C GLN A 92 -24.22 -27.57 -25.32
#